data_AF-A0A2G5TVK3-F1
#
_entry.id   AF-A0A2G5TVK3-F1
#
_cell.length_a   1.000
_cell.length_b   1.000
_cell.length_c   1.000
_cell.angle_alpha   90.00
_cell.angle_beta   90.00
_cell.angle_gamma   90.00
#
_symmetry.space_group_name_H-M   'P 1'
#
loop_
_entity.id
_entity.type
_entity.pdbx_description
1 polymer ?
#
loop_
_entity_poly.entity_id
_entity_poly.type
_entity_poly.pdbx_seq_one_letter_code
_entity_poly.pdbx_strand_id
1 'polypeptide(L)'
;MGRTFLDDFDVGKKKRRKNREAVHIAEQSSQEDSQEDAEGYWNSDVEQQETVSQNDSLDMDESSSSADCLSQLGTKVRNASDKELQLVLAACIGRFSQKDLDRVLTTYDDPCFIRNVKSLWNCQKSSYSVHYFCNSCGKACMKEELCCGPVAKFVRVGLYVQLLELLEHHWNAILDLRKKLKKDEAKQHNLSSQFFCPLWQSEPEGTLFLSSVLSVDGVSISGNTRFEINTILEKKDLRKIWPVSLVLLDLPTADMQASTNVLLEGIVECTEILFHLPRMNELFKNCAPLSTFSFESAYQYILVGYSSKLTNNFCEIVTSRFLVHNSLRRELSRRMKATPSERLKSFACLTPGLQYTDIMMNSPISYLHADDMNPSIPSSSVFFSQLVLPIGILKSEYFDKETTDDMFFAELQGKLQCLRFIAAANIGKETKVIGEPIQAIEHPFSSLSSSVDLLTGNSHIHAAKLVEVLKSYGGIVCGKLSSDRVLLNASSICSVASYTHCEDGIIVMAIQGIPIHN
;
A
#
# COMPACT_ATOMS: atom_id res chain seq x y z
N MET A 1 -67.23 -19.37 9.42
CA MET A 1 -67.32 -18.12 10.18
C MET A 1 -66.76 -16.99 9.32
N GLY A 2 -67.62 -16.02 8.98
CA GLY A 2 -67.35 -14.59 8.74
C GLY A 2 -66.33 -14.12 7.68
N ARG A 3 -66.82 -13.76 6.49
CA ARG A 3 -66.25 -12.76 5.56
C ARG A 3 -66.92 -11.40 5.79
N THR A 4 -66.26 -10.30 5.40
CA THR A 4 -66.81 -9.04 4.80
C THR A 4 -65.65 -8.04 4.58
N PHE A 5 -65.60 -7.07 3.64
CA PHE A 5 -66.29 -6.73 2.37
C PHE A 5 -65.41 -5.64 1.69
N LEU A 6 -65.46 -5.53 0.36
CA LEU A 6 -64.94 -4.42 -0.45
C LEU A 6 -65.98 -3.28 -0.53
N ASP A 7 -65.60 -2.20 -1.23
CA ASP A 7 -66.37 -1.04 -1.75
C ASP A 7 -66.07 0.27 -0.99
N ASP A 8 -65.83 1.45 -1.59
CA ASP A 8 -65.88 1.87 -2.99
C ASP A 8 -65.28 3.30 -3.16
N PHE A 9 -64.79 3.56 -4.37
CA PHE A 9 -64.77 4.79 -5.18
C PHE A 9 -64.03 6.11 -4.82
N ASP A 10 -63.22 6.46 -5.83
CA ASP A 10 -62.50 7.66 -6.28
C ASP A 10 -63.39 8.89 -6.59
N VAL A 11 -62.93 10.13 -6.28
CA VAL A 11 -63.17 11.35 -7.10
C VAL A 11 -62.08 12.44 -6.86
N GLY A 12 -61.18 12.62 -7.82
CA GLY A 12 -61.05 13.85 -8.64
C GLY A 12 -60.57 15.21 -8.07
N LYS A 13 -59.36 15.59 -8.51
CA LYS A 13 -58.89 16.92 -9.05
C LYS A 13 -59.17 18.23 -8.28
N LYS A 14 -58.10 19.00 -7.97
CA LYS A 14 -57.80 20.35 -8.57
C LYS A 14 -56.53 21.03 -8.01
N LYS A 15 -55.73 21.57 -8.95
CA LYS A 15 -54.65 22.58 -8.78
C LYS A 15 -55.18 23.88 -8.13
N ARG A 16 -54.36 24.53 -7.27
CA ARG A 16 -54.23 26.00 -7.25
C ARG A 16 -52.94 26.47 -6.56
N ARG A 17 -52.48 27.62 -7.06
CA ARG A 17 -51.22 28.35 -6.84
C ARG A 17 -51.59 29.70 -6.20
N LYS A 18 -50.84 30.20 -5.20
CA LYS A 18 -50.43 31.64 -5.03
C LYS A 18 -49.90 32.00 -3.63
N ASN A 19 -48.74 32.67 -3.67
CA ASN A 19 -48.18 33.79 -2.89
C ASN A 19 -48.96 34.41 -1.70
N ARG A 20 -48.20 34.79 -0.65
CA ARG A 20 -47.85 36.17 -0.19
C ARG A 20 -47.35 36.08 1.28
N GLU A 21 -46.12 36.48 1.58
CA GLU A 21 -45.68 37.84 1.99
C GLU A 21 -46.17 38.33 3.37
N ALA A 22 -45.19 38.52 4.28
CA ALA A 22 -44.85 39.76 4.98
C ALA A 22 -45.08 39.89 6.52
N VAL A 23 -44.13 40.63 7.13
CA VAL A 23 -44.24 41.52 8.32
C VAL A 23 -44.16 40.84 9.70
N HIS A 24 -43.48 41.32 10.75
CA HIS A 24 -42.37 42.26 11.05
C HIS A 24 -42.25 42.32 12.60
N ILE A 25 -41.03 42.56 13.11
CA ILE A 25 -40.65 43.49 14.21
C ILE A 25 -40.85 43.14 15.72
N ALA A 26 -39.76 43.46 16.45
CA ALA A 26 -39.61 43.90 17.87
C ALA A 26 -39.65 42.84 18.98
N GLU A 27 -38.86 42.90 20.07
CA GLU A 27 -37.86 43.86 20.59
C GLU A 27 -37.15 43.22 21.80
N GLN A 28 -35.83 43.48 21.89
CA GLN A 28 -35.01 43.86 23.06
C GLN A 28 -34.87 43.05 24.37
N SER A 29 -33.62 43.17 24.87
CA SER A 29 -33.05 42.98 26.22
C SER A 29 -32.64 41.55 26.60
N SER A 30 -31.51 41.26 27.23
CA SER A 30 -30.33 42.00 27.71
C SER A 30 -29.37 40.97 28.34
N GLN A 31 -28.05 41.20 28.24
CA GLN A 31 -26.98 40.69 29.13
C GLN A 31 -26.76 39.16 29.20
N GLU A 32 -25.59 38.60 29.48
CA GLU A 32 -24.16 38.94 29.42
C GLU A 32 -23.47 37.56 29.65
N ASP A 33 -22.34 37.36 28.99
CA ASP A 33 -21.21 36.51 29.38
C ASP A 33 -21.24 34.96 29.30
N SER A 34 -20.09 34.49 28.79
CA SER A 34 -19.42 33.18 28.90
C SER A 34 -19.81 32.06 27.92
N GLN A 35 -19.07 32.05 26.79
CA GLN A 35 -18.49 30.89 26.10
C GLN A 35 -17.97 29.82 27.09
N GLU A 36 -17.92 28.53 26.81
CA GLU A 36 -18.18 27.70 25.64
C GLU A 36 -18.22 26.26 26.19
N ASP A 37 -19.29 25.50 25.96
CA ASP A 37 -19.29 24.05 26.13
C ASP A 37 -20.07 23.39 24.99
N ALA A 38 -19.40 22.41 24.38
CA ALA A 38 -19.92 21.16 23.83
C ALA A 38 -21.02 21.15 22.74
N GLU A 39 -20.65 20.45 21.66
CA GLU A 39 -21.47 19.55 20.83
C GLU A 39 -22.38 20.12 19.72
N GLY A 40 -21.92 19.88 18.48
CA GLY A 40 -22.66 19.18 17.42
C GLY A 40 -24.02 19.74 16.96
N TYR A 41 -24.10 20.17 15.69
CA TYR A 41 -25.06 19.60 14.73
C TYR A 41 -24.85 20.13 13.30
N TRP A 42 -25.23 19.27 12.37
CA TRP A 42 -25.40 19.41 10.93
C TRP A 42 -26.00 20.74 10.43
N ASN A 43 -25.57 21.17 9.24
CA ASN A 43 -26.45 21.70 8.18
C ASN A 43 -25.66 21.71 6.86
N SER A 44 -25.96 20.80 5.93
CA SER A 44 -27.09 20.78 4.99
C SER A 44 -26.75 21.51 3.69
N ASP A 45 -26.78 20.72 2.62
CA ASP A 45 -26.52 21.07 1.24
C ASP A 45 -27.25 22.33 0.76
N VAL A 46 -26.52 23.17 0.01
CA VAL A 46 -27.11 23.98 -1.06
C VAL A 46 -26.40 23.57 -2.34
N GLU A 47 -26.95 22.56 -2.99
CA GLU A 47 -26.67 22.24 -4.39
C GLU A 47 -27.12 23.41 -5.26
N GLN A 48 -26.16 24.12 -5.86
CA GLN A 48 -26.44 24.88 -7.07
C GLN A 48 -26.17 23.96 -8.27
N GLN A 49 -27.27 23.54 -8.90
CA GLN A 49 -27.26 23.00 -10.25
C GLN A 49 -26.63 24.03 -11.19
N GLU A 50 -25.42 23.76 -11.68
CA GLU A 50 -24.87 24.47 -12.82
C GLU A 50 -24.77 23.52 -14.01
N THR A 51 -25.58 23.83 -15.01
CA THR A 51 -25.57 23.27 -16.35
C THR A 51 -24.16 23.35 -16.94
N VAL A 52 -23.55 22.19 -17.15
CA VAL A 52 -22.31 22.03 -17.90
C VAL A 52 -22.57 22.47 -19.33
N SER A 53 -21.92 23.56 -19.75
CA SER A 53 -21.78 23.91 -21.15
C SER A 53 -21.03 22.78 -21.85
N GLN A 54 -21.75 22.06 -22.73
CA GLN A 54 -21.19 21.17 -23.73
C GLN A 54 -20.15 21.93 -24.56
N ASN A 55 -18.85 21.70 -24.31
CA ASN A 55 -17.75 21.92 -25.27
C ASN A 55 -16.38 21.43 -24.74
N ASP A 56 -16.36 20.27 -24.08
CA ASP A 56 -15.12 19.47 -24.00
C ASP A 56 -15.33 18.23 -24.86
N SER A 57 -15.30 18.41 -26.19
CA SER A 57 -15.05 17.32 -27.12
C SER A 57 -13.62 16.84 -26.88
N LEU A 58 -13.48 15.76 -26.12
CA LEU A 58 -12.27 14.95 -26.15
C LEU A 58 -12.16 14.38 -27.55
N ASP A 59 -11.34 15.00 -28.40
CA ASP A 59 -10.92 14.44 -29.68
C ASP A 59 -10.17 13.13 -29.39
N MET A 60 -10.91 12.03 -29.45
CA MET A 60 -10.37 10.67 -29.53
C MET A 60 -9.96 10.40 -30.98
N ASP A 61 -8.88 11.04 -31.43
CA ASP A 61 -8.22 10.64 -32.67
C ASP A 61 -6.72 10.94 -32.55
N GLU A 62 -5.96 9.95 -32.05
CA GLU A 62 -4.65 9.63 -32.60
C GLU A 62 -4.25 8.23 -32.13
N SER A 63 -4.01 7.35 -33.10
CA SER A 63 -3.58 5.97 -32.98
C SER A 63 -2.13 5.86 -32.48
N SER A 64 -1.82 6.46 -31.33
CA SER A 64 -0.56 6.21 -30.63
C SER A 64 -0.66 4.88 -29.89
N SER A 65 0.31 3.99 -30.12
CA SER A 65 0.36 2.71 -29.41
C SER A 65 0.55 2.95 -27.91
N SER A 66 -0.07 2.14 -27.04
CA SER A 66 0.09 2.28 -25.58
C SER A 66 1.55 2.17 -25.11
N ALA A 67 2.41 1.53 -25.91
CA ALA A 67 3.86 1.45 -25.70
C ALA A 67 4.58 2.81 -25.90
N ASP A 68 4.11 3.65 -26.82
CA ASP A 68 4.70 4.97 -27.10
C ASP A 68 4.40 5.98 -25.99
N CYS A 69 3.28 5.85 -25.27
CA CYS A 69 2.88 6.84 -24.26
C CYS A 69 3.50 6.56 -22.87
N LEU A 70 3.75 5.30 -22.50
CA LEU A 70 4.44 4.97 -21.25
C LEU A 70 5.95 5.24 -21.34
N SER A 71 6.59 4.98 -22.49
CA SER A 71 8.00 5.35 -22.72
C SER A 71 8.22 6.87 -22.65
N GLN A 72 7.17 7.65 -22.97
CA GLN A 72 7.15 9.10 -22.78
C GLN A 72 7.09 9.52 -21.31
N LEU A 73 6.37 8.83 -20.42
CA LEU A 73 6.33 9.20 -18.99
C LEU A 73 7.70 9.04 -18.34
N GLY A 74 8.34 7.87 -18.48
CA GLY A 74 9.67 7.64 -17.93
C GLY A 74 10.69 8.64 -18.45
N THR A 75 10.65 8.95 -19.74
CA THR A 75 11.52 9.96 -20.36
C THR A 75 11.24 11.38 -19.86
N LYS A 76 9.97 11.77 -19.74
CA LYS A 76 9.57 13.07 -19.17
C LYS A 76 10.00 13.21 -17.73
N VAL A 77 9.82 12.16 -16.92
CA VAL A 77 10.22 12.13 -15.51
C VAL A 77 11.75 12.23 -15.37
N ARG A 78 12.52 11.49 -16.18
CA ARG A 78 13.99 11.58 -16.19
C ARG A 78 14.50 12.95 -16.61
N ASN A 79 13.86 13.60 -17.57
CA ASN A 79 14.27 14.91 -18.09
C ASN A 79 13.77 16.08 -17.22
N ALA A 80 12.80 15.87 -16.35
CA ALA A 80 12.27 16.90 -15.48
C ALA A 80 13.28 17.29 -14.38
N SER A 81 13.24 18.54 -13.97
CA SER A 81 14.00 19.08 -12.85
C SER A 81 13.47 18.58 -11.50
N ASP A 82 14.31 18.58 -10.48
CA ASP A 82 13.91 18.21 -9.11
C ASP A 82 12.72 19.06 -8.63
N LYS A 83 12.66 20.34 -9.00
CA LYS A 83 11.58 21.25 -8.60
C LYS A 83 10.24 20.83 -9.20
N GLU A 84 10.22 20.43 -10.47
CA GLU A 84 9.01 19.95 -11.15
C GLU A 84 8.53 18.64 -10.53
N LEU A 85 9.46 17.69 -10.32
CA LEU A 85 9.15 16.40 -9.71
C LEU A 85 8.62 16.54 -8.28
N GLN A 86 9.23 17.40 -7.46
CA GLN A 86 8.79 17.69 -6.09
C GLN A 86 7.38 18.28 -6.07
N LEU A 87 7.06 19.23 -6.95
CA LEU A 87 5.72 19.82 -7.00
C LEU A 87 4.66 18.79 -7.42
N VAL A 88 4.92 18.02 -8.48
CA VAL A 88 3.95 17.01 -8.95
C VAL A 88 3.74 15.95 -7.89
N LEU A 89 4.81 15.48 -7.24
CA LEU A 89 4.67 14.49 -6.18
C LEU A 89 3.99 15.06 -4.93
N ALA A 90 4.30 16.29 -4.53
CA ALA A 90 3.60 16.98 -3.45
C ALA A 90 2.11 17.10 -3.75
N ALA A 91 1.74 17.40 -5.01
CA ALA A 91 0.35 17.42 -5.45
C ALA A 91 -0.30 16.03 -5.40
N CYS A 92 0.44 14.97 -5.73
CA CYS A 92 -0.06 13.59 -5.57
C CYS A 92 -0.30 13.25 -4.09
N ILE A 93 0.65 13.53 -3.20
CA ILE A 93 0.55 13.26 -1.76
C ILE A 93 -0.54 14.13 -1.12
N GLY A 94 -0.61 15.39 -1.53
CA GLY A 94 -1.64 16.36 -1.12
C GLY A 94 -3.00 16.13 -1.78
N ARG A 95 -3.11 15.14 -2.68
CA ARG A 95 -4.36 14.72 -3.34
C ARG A 95 -5.05 15.86 -4.09
N PHE A 96 -4.26 16.67 -4.79
CA PHE A 96 -4.78 17.80 -5.52
C PHE A 96 -5.74 17.35 -6.62
N SER A 97 -6.87 18.04 -6.74
CA SER A 97 -7.65 18.04 -7.96
C SER A 97 -6.88 18.77 -9.07
N GLN A 98 -7.36 18.66 -10.32
CA GLN A 98 -6.82 19.47 -11.42
C GLN A 98 -6.85 20.97 -11.09
N LYS A 99 -7.97 21.44 -10.49
CA LYS A 99 -8.15 22.84 -10.10
C LYS A 99 -7.18 23.25 -8.99
N ASP A 100 -6.90 22.38 -8.02
CA ASP A 100 -5.95 22.70 -6.94
C ASP A 100 -4.54 22.85 -7.48
N LEU A 101 -4.12 21.95 -8.38
CA LEU A 101 -2.83 22.09 -9.07
C LEU A 101 -2.78 23.38 -9.89
N ASP A 102 -3.83 23.69 -10.66
CA ASP A 102 -3.88 24.91 -11.45
C ASP A 102 -3.79 26.17 -10.59
N ARG A 103 -4.45 26.22 -9.42
CA ARG A 103 -4.32 27.33 -8.44
C ARG A 103 -2.89 27.46 -7.91
N VAL A 104 -2.21 26.37 -7.62
CA VAL A 104 -0.80 26.44 -7.20
C VAL A 104 0.08 26.90 -8.36
N LEU A 105 -0.20 26.46 -9.59
CA LEU A 105 0.56 26.89 -10.76
C LEU A 105 0.41 28.38 -11.09
N THR A 106 -0.67 29.06 -10.65
CA THR A 106 -0.79 30.52 -10.83
C THR A 106 0.23 31.32 -10.02
N THR A 107 0.92 30.70 -9.06
CA THR A 107 1.97 31.39 -8.27
C THR A 107 3.37 31.27 -8.89
N TYR A 108 3.47 30.71 -10.10
CA TYR A 108 4.74 30.54 -10.82
C TYR A 108 4.72 31.39 -12.09
N ASP A 109 5.83 32.06 -12.38
CA ASP A 109 5.93 32.93 -13.56
C ASP A 109 6.54 32.23 -14.79
N ASP A 110 7.24 31.10 -14.59
CA ASP A 110 7.94 30.39 -15.68
C ASP A 110 6.97 29.52 -16.50
N PRO A 111 6.69 29.88 -17.78
CA PRO A 111 5.75 29.13 -18.61
C PRO A 111 6.25 27.72 -18.95
N CYS A 112 7.57 27.52 -19.03
CA CYS A 112 8.16 26.21 -19.30
C CYS A 112 7.95 25.27 -18.12
N PHE A 113 8.20 25.75 -16.90
CA PHE A 113 7.93 25.01 -15.66
C PHE A 113 6.45 24.59 -15.57
N ILE A 114 5.52 25.53 -15.79
CA ILE A 114 4.08 25.25 -15.73
C ILE A 114 3.70 24.18 -16.75
N ARG A 115 4.17 24.32 -17.99
CA ARG A 115 3.89 23.35 -19.07
C ARG A 115 4.42 21.97 -18.72
N ASN A 116 5.64 21.89 -18.19
CA ASN A 116 6.27 20.62 -17.83
C ASN A 116 5.53 19.93 -16.67
N VAL A 117 5.15 20.67 -15.62
CA VAL A 117 4.35 20.16 -14.51
C VAL A 117 2.99 19.63 -15.00
N LYS A 118 2.29 20.39 -15.86
CA LYS A 118 1.02 19.95 -16.46
C LYS A 118 1.20 18.70 -17.34
N SER A 119 2.29 18.62 -18.09
CA SER A 119 2.61 17.47 -18.93
C SER A 119 2.86 16.21 -18.10
N LEU A 120 3.61 16.32 -16.99
CA LEU A 120 3.83 15.22 -16.05
C LEU A 120 2.51 14.77 -15.39
N TRP A 121 1.72 15.74 -14.91
CA TRP A 121 0.46 15.47 -14.21
C TRP A 121 -0.61 14.81 -15.09
N ASN A 122 -0.61 15.08 -16.40
CA ASN A 122 -1.61 14.56 -17.34
C ASN A 122 -1.09 13.45 -18.27
N CYS A 123 0.13 12.95 -18.04
CA CYS A 123 0.88 12.15 -19.02
C CYS A 123 0.21 10.84 -19.48
N GLN A 124 -0.76 10.29 -18.75
CA GLN A 124 -1.36 8.99 -19.06
C GLN A 124 -2.86 9.06 -19.38
N LYS A 125 -3.50 10.24 -19.42
CA LYS A 125 -4.96 10.31 -19.60
C LYS A 125 -5.48 9.76 -20.94
N SER A 126 -4.63 9.60 -21.95
CA SER A 126 -4.99 9.20 -23.33
C SER A 126 -4.54 7.80 -23.74
N SER A 127 -3.81 7.05 -22.91
CA SER A 127 -3.13 5.79 -23.29
C SER A 127 -3.89 4.51 -22.89
N TYR A 128 -5.10 4.65 -22.37
CA TYR A 128 -5.87 3.52 -21.83
C TYR A 128 -6.68 2.80 -22.90
N SER A 129 -6.86 1.49 -22.68
CA SER A 129 -7.91 0.75 -23.36
C SER A 129 -8.97 0.31 -22.35
N VAL A 130 -10.23 0.59 -22.65
CA VAL A 130 -11.36 0.22 -21.79
C VAL A 130 -12.02 -1.01 -22.38
N HIS A 131 -12.08 -2.07 -21.57
CA HIS A 131 -12.70 -3.35 -21.90
C HIS A 131 -13.86 -3.61 -20.96
N TYR A 132 -14.84 -4.37 -21.41
CA TYR A 132 -15.98 -4.78 -20.59
C TYR A 132 -16.09 -6.29 -20.61
N PHE A 133 -16.25 -6.90 -19.44
CA PHE A 133 -16.33 -8.36 -19.30
C PHE A 133 -17.50 -8.74 -18.41
N CYS A 134 -18.23 -9.79 -18.78
CA CYS A 134 -19.22 -10.38 -17.89
C CYS A 134 -18.53 -11.06 -16.71
N ASN A 135 -18.86 -10.65 -15.48
CA ASN A 135 -18.26 -11.19 -14.26
C ASN A 135 -18.63 -12.67 -14.00
N SER A 136 -19.67 -13.19 -14.64
CA SER A 136 -20.12 -14.58 -14.45
C SER A 136 -19.54 -15.57 -15.46
N CYS A 137 -19.39 -15.17 -16.73
CA CYS A 137 -18.93 -16.08 -17.79
C CYS A 137 -17.60 -15.67 -18.45
N GLY A 138 -17.06 -14.49 -18.11
CA GLY A 138 -15.82 -13.97 -18.69
C GLY A 138 -15.93 -13.48 -20.14
N LYS A 139 -17.13 -13.52 -20.75
CA LYS A 139 -17.35 -13.05 -22.12
C LYS A 139 -17.02 -11.56 -22.23
N ALA A 140 -16.29 -11.18 -23.28
CA ALA A 140 -16.14 -9.77 -23.67
C ALA A 140 -17.49 -9.20 -24.10
N CYS A 141 -17.81 -8.02 -23.58
CA CYS A 141 -19.08 -7.33 -23.74
C CYS A 141 -18.88 -5.94 -24.31
N MET A 142 -19.95 -5.36 -24.87
CA MET A 142 -20.04 -3.92 -25.10
C MET A 142 -20.42 -3.18 -23.80
N LYS A 143 -20.18 -1.88 -23.77
CA LYS A 143 -20.64 -1.01 -22.67
C LYS A 143 -22.16 -1.19 -22.52
N GLU A 144 -22.61 -1.52 -21.31
CA GLU A 144 -24.03 -1.74 -20.95
C GLU A 144 -24.69 -2.96 -21.64
N GLU A 145 -23.92 -3.89 -22.24
CA GLU A 145 -24.47 -5.15 -22.75
C GLU A 145 -25.03 -6.00 -21.60
N LEU A 146 -26.26 -6.49 -21.75
CA LEU A 146 -26.84 -7.45 -20.81
C LEU A 146 -26.21 -8.83 -21.06
N CYS A 147 -25.63 -9.41 -20.01
CA CYS A 147 -25.09 -10.77 -20.03
C CYS A 147 -25.67 -11.58 -18.85
N CYS A 148 -25.22 -12.83 -18.69
CA CYS A 148 -25.65 -13.71 -17.60
C CYS A 148 -25.25 -13.25 -16.19
N GLY A 149 -24.48 -12.16 -16.09
CA GLY A 149 -24.14 -11.48 -14.83
C GLY A 149 -23.65 -10.06 -15.07
N PRO A 150 -23.33 -9.33 -13.99
CA PRO A 150 -22.88 -7.94 -14.05
C PRO A 150 -21.68 -7.76 -14.99
N VAL A 151 -21.68 -6.69 -15.78
CA VAL A 151 -20.56 -6.36 -16.66
C VAL A 151 -19.57 -5.47 -15.90
N ALA A 152 -18.36 -5.99 -15.72
CA ALA A 152 -17.25 -5.29 -15.11
C ALA A 152 -16.52 -4.42 -16.14
N LYS A 153 -16.20 -3.19 -15.76
CA LYS A 153 -15.35 -2.29 -16.55
C LYS A 153 -13.89 -2.56 -16.19
N PHE A 154 -13.05 -2.84 -17.18
CA PHE A 154 -11.60 -2.98 -17.01
C PHE A 154 -10.87 -1.88 -17.77
N VAL A 155 -10.14 -1.04 -17.05
CA VAL A 155 -9.26 -0.03 -17.62
C VAL A 155 -7.85 -0.62 -17.66
N ARG A 156 -7.37 -0.91 -18.88
CA ARG A 156 -6.05 -1.51 -19.12
C ARG A 156 -5.02 -0.43 -19.46
N VAL A 157 -3.84 -0.58 -18.85
CA VAL A 157 -2.67 0.28 -19.03
C VAL A 157 -1.55 -0.45 -19.75
N GLY A 158 -1.29 -1.70 -19.35
CA GLY A 158 -0.15 -2.49 -19.81
C GLY A 158 1.08 -2.41 -18.89
N LEU A 159 1.80 -3.53 -18.80
CA LEU A 159 2.94 -3.70 -17.88
C LEU A 159 4.31 -3.43 -18.49
N TYR A 160 4.45 -3.61 -19.81
CA TYR A 160 5.76 -3.80 -20.44
C TYR A 160 6.75 -2.67 -20.12
N VAL A 161 6.32 -1.41 -20.24
CA VAL A 161 7.20 -0.27 -19.96
C VAL A 161 7.52 -0.14 -18.47
N GLN A 162 6.54 -0.36 -17.60
CA GLN A 162 6.77 -0.34 -16.15
C GLN A 162 7.80 -1.41 -15.74
N LEU A 163 7.76 -2.58 -16.40
CA LEU A 163 8.72 -3.66 -16.21
C LEU A 163 10.11 -3.24 -16.71
N LEU A 164 10.23 -2.65 -17.90
CA LEU A 164 11.53 -2.15 -18.40
C LEU A 164 12.18 -1.16 -17.43
N GLU A 165 11.42 -0.18 -16.93
CA GLU A 165 11.94 0.78 -15.94
C GLU A 165 12.40 0.10 -14.65
N LEU A 166 11.63 -0.89 -14.18
CA LEU A 166 11.96 -1.65 -12.98
C LEU A 166 13.24 -2.48 -13.18
N LEU A 167 13.39 -3.11 -14.35
CA LEU A 167 14.58 -3.87 -14.74
C LEU A 167 15.81 -2.97 -14.84
N GLU A 168 15.70 -1.80 -15.47
CA GLU A 168 16.78 -0.81 -15.53
C GLU A 168 17.25 -0.41 -14.12
N HIS A 169 16.31 -0.23 -13.18
CA HIS A 169 16.63 0.17 -11.82
C HIS A 169 17.31 -0.94 -11.01
N HIS A 170 16.85 -2.19 -11.14
CA HIS A 170 17.28 -3.31 -10.30
C HIS A 170 18.21 -4.30 -11.02
N TRP A 171 18.66 -4.01 -12.24
CA TRP A 171 19.40 -4.95 -13.10
C TRP A 171 20.55 -5.68 -12.38
N ASN A 172 21.41 -4.92 -11.70
CA ASN A 172 22.56 -5.48 -11.00
C ASN A 172 22.15 -6.36 -9.81
N ALA A 173 21.10 -5.97 -9.08
CA ALA A 173 20.58 -6.74 -7.95
C ALA A 173 19.93 -8.05 -8.41
N ILE A 174 19.18 -8.01 -9.51
CA ILE A 174 18.59 -9.19 -10.16
C ILE A 174 19.71 -10.18 -10.55
N LEU A 175 20.76 -9.70 -11.22
CA LEU A 175 21.88 -10.55 -11.62
C LEU A 175 22.65 -11.15 -10.43
N ASP A 176 22.82 -10.38 -9.36
CA ASP A 176 23.47 -10.86 -8.13
C ASP A 176 22.63 -11.95 -7.43
N LEU A 177 21.32 -11.72 -7.28
CA LEU A 177 20.38 -12.72 -6.77
C LEU A 177 20.44 -14.00 -7.62
N ARG A 178 20.45 -13.86 -8.94
CA ARG A 178 20.58 -14.98 -9.88
C ARG A 178 21.82 -15.83 -9.61
N LYS A 179 22.97 -15.18 -9.41
CA LYS A 179 24.24 -15.84 -9.08
C LYS A 179 24.17 -16.57 -7.74
N LYS A 180 23.60 -15.94 -6.71
CA LYS A 180 23.41 -16.54 -5.38
C LYS A 180 22.51 -17.77 -5.44
N LEU A 181 21.42 -17.72 -6.21
CA LEU A 181 20.54 -18.87 -6.44
C LEU A 181 21.28 -20.04 -7.12
N LYS A 182 22.11 -19.77 -8.14
CA LYS A 182 22.91 -20.82 -8.81
C LYS A 182 23.97 -21.46 -7.90
N LYS A 183 24.42 -20.74 -6.87
CA LYS A 183 25.36 -21.21 -5.84
C LYS A 183 24.69 -21.84 -4.62
N ASP A 184 23.36 -21.94 -4.60
CA ASP A 184 22.59 -22.44 -3.45
C ASP A 184 22.73 -21.56 -2.18
N GLU A 185 23.04 -20.27 -2.35
CA GLU A 185 23.26 -19.29 -1.27
C GLU A 185 21.98 -18.51 -0.90
N ALA A 186 20.91 -18.59 -1.69
CA ALA A 186 19.67 -17.82 -1.52
C ALA A 186 18.43 -18.71 -1.27
N LYS A 187 18.54 -19.68 -0.35
CA LYS A 187 17.52 -20.71 -0.06
C LYS A 187 16.20 -20.20 0.51
N GLN A 188 16.20 -19.00 1.08
CA GLN A 188 15.00 -18.40 1.69
C GLN A 188 14.23 -17.53 0.69
N HIS A 189 14.77 -17.35 -0.51
CA HIS A 189 14.18 -16.51 -1.54
C HIS A 189 13.04 -17.23 -2.27
N ASN A 190 11.98 -16.52 -2.68
CA ASN A 190 10.80 -17.12 -3.32
C ASN A 190 11.13 -17.90 -4.60
N LEU A 191 12.13 -17.46 -5.36
CA LEU A 191 12.61 -18.18 -6.55
C LEU A 191 13.19 -19.56 -6.23
N SER A 192 13.67 -19.81 -5.01
CA SER A 192 14.14 -21.14 -4.60
C SER A 192 12.99 -22.14 -4.34
N SER A 193 11.74 -21.69 -4.35
CA SER A 193 10.58 -22.56 -4.18
C SER A 193 10.49 -23.62 -5.28
N GLN A 194 9.85 -24.74 -4.95
CA GLN A 194 9.64 -25.87 -5.86
C GLN A 194 8.97 -25.49 -7.20
N PHE A 195 8.24 -24.36 -7.24
CA PHE A 195 7.53 -23.90 -8.43
C PHE A 195 8.42 -23.10 -9.38
N PHE A 196 9.21 -22.15 -8.84
CA PHE A 196 10.06 -21.27 -9.66
C PHE A 196 11.43 -21.86 -9.94
N CYS A 197 11.93 -22.73 -9.05
CA CYS A 197 13.24 -23.35 -9.18
C CYS A 197 13.46 -24.03 -10.55
N PRO A 198 12.53 -24.87 -11.05
CA PRO A 198 12.70 -25.49 -12.37
C PRO A 198 12.76 -24.49 -13.52
N LEU A 199 12.00 -23.38 -13.43
CA LEU A 199 11.90 -22.38 -14.50
C LEU A 199 13.25 -21.69 -14.70
N TRP A 200 13.83 -21.20 -13.62
CA TRP A 200 15.08 -20.48 -13.70
C TRP A 200 16.27 -21.43 -13.89
N GLN A 201 16.19 -22.68 -13.42
CA GLN A 201 17.23 -23.69 -13.68
C GLN A 201 17.31 -24.06 -15.16
N SER A 202 16.22 -23.92 -15.91
CA SER A 202 16.15 -24.17 -17.36
C SER A 202 16.67 -23.02 -18.22
N GLU A 203 17.14 -21.92 -17.63
CA GLU A 203 17.66 -20.75 -18.35
C GLU A 203 18.88 -21.11 -19.24
N PRO A 204 18.82 -20.82 -20.55
CA PRO A 204 19.99 -20.89 -21.42
C PRO A 204 21.08 -19.89 -21.01
N GLU A 205 22.32 -20.15 -21.41
CA GLU A 205 23.42 -19.22 -21.19
C GLU A 205 23.13 -17.85 -21.83
N GLY A 206 23.40 -16.77 -21.09
CA GLY A 206 23.11 -15.41 -21.54
C GLY A 206 21.64 -15.00 -21.52
N THR A 207 20.72 -15.88 -21.09
CA THR A 207 19.28 -15.59 -20.99
C THR A 207 18.83 -15.59 -19.54
N LEU A 208 17.84 -14.75 -19.22
CA LEU A 208 17.24 -14.66 -17.89
C LEU A 208 15.72 -14.75 -18.02
N PHE A 209 15.12 -15.70 -17.29
CA PHE A 209 13.66 -15.88 -17.27
C PHE A 209 13.09 -15.19 -16.04
N LEU A 210 12.43 -14.06 -16.27
CA LEU A 210 11.77 -13.29 -15.23
C LEU A 210 10.49 -13.99 -14.78
N SER A 211 10.30 -14.08 -13.47
CA SER A 211 9.13 -14.65 -12.83
C SER A 211 8.32 -13.56 -12.16
N SER A 212 7.01 -13.56 -12.38
CA SER A 212 6.10 -12.61 -11.75
C SER A 212 4.90 -13.31 -11.12
N VAL A 213 4.32 -12.68 -10.11
CA VAL A 213 3.06 -13.10 -9.50
C VAL A 213 2.01 -12.03 -9.78
N LEU A 214 0.89 -12.48 -10.34
CA LEU A 214 -0.30 -11.68 -10.58
C LEU A 214 -1.17 -11.65 -9.32
N SER A 215 -1.56 -10.45 -8.89
CA SER A 215 -2.52 -10.22 -7.81
C SER A 215 -3.75 -9.47 -8.32
N VAL A 216 -4.90 -9.75 -7.71
CA VAL A 216 -6.17 -9.05 -7.94
C VAL A 216 -6.69 -8.56 -6.59
N ASP A 217 -6.28 -7.33 -6.27
CA ASP A 217 -6.52 -6.52 -5.07
C ASP A 217 -7.94 -6.00 -4.87
N GLY A 218 -8.68 -6.44 -3.86
CA GLY A 218 -9.95 -5.81 -3.49
C GLY A 218 -9.78 -4.52 -2.71
N VAL A 219 -9.94 -3.34 -3.33
CA VAL A 219 -9.75 -2.05 -2.62
C VAL A 219 -11.07 -1.29 -2.49
N SER A 220 -11.44 -1.01 -1.23
CA SER A 220 -12.58 -0.14 -0.92
C SER A 220 -12.12 1.31 -0.87
N ILE A 221 -12.60 2.14 -1.80
CA ILE A 221 -12.38 3.58 -1.78
C ILE A 221 -13.65 4.29 -1.29
N SER A 222 -13.49 5.23 -0.36
CA SER A 222 -14.56 6.08 0.15
C SER A 222 -15.34 6.76 -0.99
N GLY A 223 -16.66 6.56 -1.01
CA GLY A 223 -17.55 7.20 -1.99
C GLY A 223 -18.05 6.29 -3.12
N ASN A 224 -17.51 5.08 -3.30
CA ASN A 224 -17.96 4.12 -4.34
C ASN A 224 -19.31 3.41 -4.06
N THR A 225 -20.13 3.93 -3.15
CA THR A 225 -21.49 3.43 -2.92
C THR A 225 -22.45 4.20 -3.81
N ARG A 226 -22.89 3.61 -4.94
CA ARG A 226 -24.04 4.14 -5.66
C ARG A 226 -25.30 3.64 -4.93
N PHE A 227 -26.07 4.56 -4.35
CA PHE A 227 -27.43 4.25 -3.90
C PHE A 227 -28.33 4.30 -5.13
N GLU A 228 -28.68 3.15 -5.69
CA GLU A 228 -29.84 3.09 -6.58
C GLU A 228 -31.08 2.80 -5.73
N ILE A 229 -31.78 3.87 -5.36
CA ILE A 229 -33.15 3.78 -4.89
C ILE A 229 -33.99 3.50 -6.13
N ASN A 230 -34.39 2.26 -6.33
CA ASN A 230 -35.76 1.92 -6.68
C ASN A 230 -36.02 0.42 -6.48
N THR A 231 -36.87 0.17 -5.49
CA THR A 231 -37.64 -1.07 -5.29
C THR A 231 -36.95 -2.20 -4.52
N ILE A 232 -37.18 -2.18 -3.19
CA ILE A 232 -37.43 -3.31 -2.29
C ILE A 232 -36.60 -4.57 -2.56
N LEU A 233 -35.33 -4.54 -2.16
CA LEU A 233 -34.65 -5.50 -1.29
C LEU A 233 -33.21 -5.00 -1.10
N GLU A 234 -32.79 -4.87 0.15
CA GLU A 234 -31.57 -4.20 0.62
C GLU A 234 -30.27 -4.83 0.08
N LYS A 235 -29.86 -4.48 -1.14
CA LYS A 235 -28.48 -4.66 -1.61
C LYS A 235 -27.85 -3.29 -1.84
N LYS A 236 -26.94 -2.89 -0.95
CA LYS A 236 -25.94 -1.87 -1.27
C LYS A 236 -25.07 -2.44 -2.39
N ASP A 237 -25.18 -1.90 -3.61
CA ASP A 237 -24.16 -2.13 -4.64
C ASP A 237 -22.89 -1.38 -4.25
N LEU A 238 -22.07 -2.03 -3.42
CA LEU A 238 -20.73 -1.58 -3.07
C LEU A 238 -19.84 -1.80 -4.29
N ARG A 239 -19.77 -0.82 -5.20
CA ARG A 239 -18.74 -0.88 -6.25
C ARG A 239 -17.38 -0.78 -5.58
N LYS A 240 -16.51 -1.74 -5.86
CA LYS A 240 -15.11 -1.73 -5.46
C LYS A 240 -14.26 -1.55 -6.70
N ILE A 241 -13.07 -0.99 -6.49
CA ILE A 241 -12.04 -1.04 -7.51
C ILE A 241 -11.09 -2.17 -7.21
N TRP A 242 -10.51 -2.68 -8.27
CA TRP A 242 -9.79 -3.93 -8.27
C TRP A 242 -8.52 -3.81 -9.08
N PRO A 243 -7.41 -3.37 -8.47
CA PRO A 243 -6.14 -3.34 -9.14
C PRO A 243 -5.71 -4.74 -9.53
N VAL A 244 -5.43 -4.92 -10.81
CA VAL A 244 -4.79 -6.10 -11.38
C VAL A 244 -3.31 -5.78 -11.50
N SER A 245 -2.49 -6.44 -10.69
CA SER A 245 -1.11 -6.03 -10.47
C SER A 245 -0.14 -7.18 -10.48
N LEU A 246 1.13 -6.86 -10.72
CA LEU A 246 2.20 -7.84 -10.73
C LEU A 246 3.35 -7.40 -9.85
N VAL A 247 3.93 -8.35 -9.13
CA VAL A 247 5.24 -8.22 -8.49
C VAL A 247 6.24 -9.05 -9.25
N LEU A 248 7.39 -8.45 -9.54
CA LEU A 248 8.54 -9.13 -10.08
C LEU A 248 9.26 -9.88 -8.95
N LEU A 249 9.35 -11.21 -9.06
CA LEU A 249 9.99 -12.03 -8.05
C LEU A 249 11.51 -11.98 -8.12
N ASP A 250 12.08 -11.55 -9.23
CA ASP A 250 13.52 -11.49 -9.44
C ASP A 250 14.20 -10.33 -8.70
N LEU A 251 13.46 -9.59 -7.88
CA LEU A 251 14.00 -8.57 -7.00
C LEU A 251 14.44 -9.18 -5.66
N PRO A 252 15.42 -8.58 -4.96
CA PRO A 252 15.65 -8.87 -3.54
C PRO A 252 14.35 -8.78 -2.74
N THR A 253 14.16 -9.64 -1.73
CA THR A 253 12.90 -9.72 -0.97
C THR A 253 12.41 -8.38 -0.41
N ALA A 254 13.33 -7.56 0.11
CA ALA A 254 12.99 -6.21 0.60
C ALA A 254 12.50 -5.28 -0.53
N ASP A 255 13.05 -5.39 -1.73
CA ASP A 255 12.63 -4.61 -2.90
C ASP A 255 11.30 -5.12 -3.46
N MET A 256 11.01 -6.43 -3.38
CA MET A 256 9.71 -6.99 -3.80
C MET A 256 8.54 -6.37 -3.01
N GLN A 257 8.78 -5.98 -1.76
CA GLN A 257 7.77 -5.42 -0.85
C GLN A 257 7.61 -3.92 -0.97
N ALA A 258 8.52 -3.24 -1.67
CA ALA A 258 8.39 -1.81 -1.89
C ALA A 258 7.16 -1.54 -2.77
N SER A 259 6.22 -0.73 -2.27
CA SER A 259 5.01 -0.34 -3.01
C SER A 259 5.31 0.31 -4.37
N THR A 260 6.47 0.96 -4.47
CA THR A 260 6.97 1.54 -5.73
C THR A 260 7.29 0.49 -6.78
N ASN A 261 7.51 -0.78 -6.41
CA ASN A 261 7.89 -1.85 -7.33
C ASN A 261 6.72 -2.71 -7.80
N VAL A 262 5.51 -2.44 -7.28
CA VAL A 262 4.26 -3.02 -7.78
C VAL A 262 3.97 -2.47 -9.18
N LEU A 263 3.74 -3.37 -10.13
CA LEU A 263 3.36 -3.06 -11.51
C LEU A 263 1.85 -3.13 -11.65
N LEU A 264 1.22 -2.19 -12.35
CA LEU A 264 -0.24 -2.16 -12.54
C LEU A 264 -0.60 -2.52 -13.99
N GLU A 265 -1.28 -3.64 -14.22
CA GLU A 265 -1.80 -3.98 -15.55
C GLU A 265 -3.08 -3.20 -15.85
N GLY A 266 -3.93 -3.01 -14.85
CA GLY A 266 -5.16 -2.24 -14.96
C GLY A 266 -6.01 -2.23 -13.70
N ILE A 267 -7.16 -1.59 -13.76
CA ILE A 267 -8.15 -1.53 -12.67
C ILE A 267 -9.50 -2.03 -13.18
N VAL A 268 -10.10 -2.96 -12.43
CA VAL A 268 -11.48 -3.42 -12.64
C VAL A 268 -12.42 -2.67 -11.69
N GLU A 269 -13.62 -2.29 -12.16
CA GLU A 269 -14.71 -1.75 -11.34
C GLU A 269 -15.83 -2.80 -11.26
N CYS A 270 -16.11 -3.34 -10.06
CA CYS A 270 -17.10 -4.43 -9.86
C CYS A 270 -17.59 -4.51 -8.40
N THR A 271 -18.69 -5.24 -8.14
CA THR A 271 -19.41 -5.29 -6.86
C THR A 271 -19.03 -6.41 -5.88
N GLU A 272 -18.27 -7.45 -6.25
CA GLU A 272 -17.99 -8.58 -5.31
C GLU A 272 -16.68 -9.35 -5.53
N ILE A 273 -16.05 -9.81 -4.43
CA ILE A 273 -14.65 -10.30 -4.27
C ILE A 273 -14.58 -11.73 -3.71
N LEU A 274 -13.52 -12.53 -3.99
CA LEU A 274 -12.97 -13.48 -2.98
C LEU A 274 -11.56 -14.07 -3.25
N PHE A 275 -10.82 -14.30 -2.15
CA PHE A 275 -9.38 -14.57 -2.02
C PHE A 275 -8.96 -16.06 -2.11
N HIS A 276 -7.69 -16.29 -2.49
CA HIS A 276 -6.96 -17.54 -2.23
C HIS A 276 -5.66 -17.29 -1.45
N LEU A 277 -5.75 -17.21 -0.12
CA LEU A 277 -4.56 -17.18 0.76
C LEU A 277 -4.09 -18.57 1.24
N PRO A 278 -4.96 -19.52 1.61
CA PRO A 278 -4.50 -20.81 2.14
C PRO A 278 -3.69 -21.64 1.14
N ARG A 279 -4.13 -21.70 -0.13
CA ARG A 279 -3.44 -22.46 -1.18
C ARG A 279 -2.11 -21.83 -1.60
N MET A 280 -2.04 -20.50 -1.60
CA MET A 280 -0.79 -19.79 -1.91
C MET A 280 0.26 -20.02 -0.82
N ASN A 281 -0.14 -20.01 0.46
CA ASN A 281 0.74 -20.32 1.59
C ASN A 281 1.31 -21.75 1.52
N GLU A 282 0.49 -22.73 1.14
CA GLU A 282 0.98 -24.10 0.90
C GLU A 282 2.00 -24.19 -0.24
N LEU A 283 1.82 -23.40 -1.31
CA LEU A 283 2.65 -23.48 -2.51
C LEU A 283 4.00 -22.78 -2.35
N PHE A 284 4.04 -21.62 -1.70
CA PHE A 284 5.19 -20.72 -1.71
C PHE A 284 6.02 -20.70 -0.42
N LYS A 285 5.50 -21.25 0.70
CA LYS A 285 6.15 -21.37 2.03
C LYS A 285 6.55 -20.04 2.72
N ASN A 286 7.02 -19.03 1.98
CA ASN A 286 7.23 -17.66 2.43
C ASN A 286 6.42 -16.68 1.55
N CYS A 287 5.26 -16.26 2.04
CA CYS A 287 4.36 -15.36 1.32
C CYS A 287 4.44 -13.91 1.80
N ALA A 288 5.35 -13.56 2.71
CA ALA A 288 5.46 -12.20 3.24
C ALA A 288 5.48 -11.13 2.13
N PRO A 289 6.28 -11.27 1.06
CA PRO A 289 6.27 -10.31 -0.06
C PRO A 289 5.16 -10.54 -1.09
N LEU A 290 4.36 -11.61 -0.94
CA LEU A 290 3.24 -11.99 -1.83
C LEU A 290 1.88 -11.84 -1.15
N SER A 291 1.85 -11.27 0.06
CA SER A 291 0.64 -11.08 0.84
C SER A 291 -0.23 -10.02 0.17
N THR A 292 -1.49 -10.36 -0.10
CA THR A 292 -2.51 -9.43 -0.64
C THR A 292 -2.63 -8.14 0.19
N PHE A 293 -2.29 -8.20 1.48
CA PHE A 293 -2.23 -7.02 2.36
C PHE A 293 -1.19 -5.99 1.93
N SER A 294 0.00 -6.43 1.47
CA SER A 294 1.05 -5.51 0.99
C SER A 294 0.60 -4.70 -0.22
N PHE A 295 -0.20 -5.32 -1.08
CA PHE A 295 -0.81 -4.68 -2.24
C PHE A 295 -1.92 -3.72 -1.82
N GLU A 296 -2.84 -4.17 -0.97
CA GLU A 296 -3.97 -3.36 -0.49
C GLU A 296 -3.48 -2.08 0.22
N SER A 297 -2.49 -2.16 1.10
CA SER A 297 -1.94 -0.99 1.79
C SER A 297 -1.28 0.01 0.82
N ALA A 298 -0.61 -0.47 -0.24
CA ALA A 298 -0.05 0.40 -1.27
C ALA A 298 -1.15 1.14 -2.05
N TYR A 299 -2.22 0.43 -2.42
CA TYR A 299 -3.37 1.05 -3.10
C TYR A 299 -4.11 2.01 -2.21
N GLN A 300 -4.37 1.64 -0.95
CA GLN A 300 -4.99 2.54 0.00
C GLN A 300 -4.13 3.79 0.18
N TYR A 301 -2.82 3.68 0.40
CA TYR A 301 -1.96 4.86 0.53
C TYR A 301 -2.05 5.82 -0.67
N ILE A 302 -1.97 5.28 -1.90
CA ILE A 302 -1.95 6.09 -3.13
C ILE A 302 -3.34 6.62 -3.50
N LEU A 303 -4.39 5.84 -3.23
CA LEU A 303 -5.75 6.08 -3.72
C LEU A 303 -6.74 6.57 -2.65
N VAL A 304 -6.35 6.58 -1.37
CA VAL A 304 -7.17 7.16 -0.29
C VAL A 304 -7.44 8.63 -0.57
N GLY A 305 -8.72 9.02 -0.48
CA GLY A 305 -9.19 10.39 -0.69
C GLY A 305 -9.65 10.70 -2.12
N TYR A 306 -9.42 9.82 -3.09
CA TYR A 306 -10.12 9.90 -4.37
C TYR A 306 -11.58 9.45 -4.16
N SER A 307 -12.55 10.16 -4.73
CA SER A 307 -13.98 9.84 -4.61
C SER A 307 -14.62 9.72 -5.99
N SER A 308 -15.46 8.70 -6.16
CA SER A 308 -16.25 8.50 -7.39
C SER A 308 -17.43 9.45 -7.52
N LYS A 309 -17.77 10.23 -6.47
CA LYS A 309 -18.91 11.18 -6.50
C LYS A 309 -18.77 12.30 -7.53
N LEU A 310 -17.61 12.47 -8.18
CA LEU A 310 -17.32 13.66 -8.99
C LEU A 310 -16.79 13.42 -10.41
N THR A 311 -16.68 12.19 -10.94
CA THR A 311 -16.10 12.02 -12.30
C THR A 311 -16.67 10.88 -13.13
N ASN A 312 -17.13 11.20 -14.35
CA ASN A 312 -17.02 10.28 -15.47
C ASN A 312 -15.52 9.92 -15.62
N ASN A 313 -15.18 8.64 -15.78
CA ASN A 313 -13.80 8.14 -15.94
C ASN A 313 -12.96 8.05 -14.65
N PHE A 314 -13.58 7.77 -13.50
CA PHE A 314 -12.88 7.59 -12.21
C PHE A 314 -11.72 6.58 -12.28
N CYS A 315 -11.96 5.39 -12.85
CA CYS A 315 -10.95 4.33 -12.96
C CYS A 315 -9.70 4.80 -13.74
N GLU A 316 -9.89 5.55 -14.82
CA GLU A 316 -8.83 6.13 -15.64
C GLU A 316 -8.01 7.18 -14.85
N ILE A 317 -8.67 8.00 -14.03
CA ILE A 317 -8.02 9.03 -13.21
C ILE A 317 -7.16 8.37 -12.12
N VAL A 318 -7.74 7.44 -11.37
CA VAL A 318 -7.08 6.67 -10.30
C VAL A 318 -5.85 5.94 -10.86
N THR A 319 -6.02 5.30 -12.01
CA THR A 319 -4.94 4.63 -12.74
C THR A 319 -3.82 5.61 -13.12
N SER A 320 -4.17 6.77 -13.71
CA SER A 320 -3.19 7.82 -14.06
C SER A 320 -2.37 8.25 -12.85
N ARG A 321 -3.04 8.45 -11.71
CA ARG A 321 -2.42 8.95 -10.47
C ARG A 321 -1.47 7.93 -9.88
N PHE A 322 -1.85 6.66 -9.91
CA PHE A 322 -0.98 5.57 -9.48
C PHE A 322 0.32 5.53 -10.28
N LEU A 323 0.23 5.55 -11.61
CA LEU A 323 1.39 5.49 -12.50
C LEU A 323 2.33 6.67 -12.29
N VAL A 324 1.79 7.89 -12.25
CA VAL A 324 2.58 9.10 -12.00
C VAL A 324 3.26 9.03 -10.63
N HIS A 325 2.52 8.65 -9.58
CA HIS A 325 3.07 8.55 -8.23
C HIS A 325 4.23 7.55 -8.16
N ASN A 326 4.10 6.36 -8.75
CA ASN A 326 5.16 5.36 -8.75
C ASN A 326 6.38 5.78 -9.59
N SER A 327 6.19 6.30 -10.80
CA SER A 327 7.30 6.76 -11.64
C SER A 327 8.09 7.90 -10.99
N LEU A 328 7.39 8.88 -10.40
CA LEU A 328 8.05 9.98 -9.68
C LEU A 328 8.84 9.47 -8.49
N ARG A 329 8.29 8.54 -7.71
CA ARG A 329 8.97 8.03 -6.53
C ARG A 329 10.22 7.24 -6.88
N ARG A 330 10.15 6.34 -7.87
CA ARG A 330 11.33 5.61 -8.37
C ARG A 330 12.44 6.56 -8.81
N GLU A 331 12.10 7.58 -9.59
CA GLU A 331 13.08 8.55 -10.08
C GLU A 331 13.68 9.39 -8.96
N LEU A 332 12.86 9.89 -8.03
CA LEU A 332 13.34 10.66 -6.89
C LEU A 332 14.21 9.81 -5.96
N SER A 333 13.84 8.55 -5.71
CA SER A 333 14.68 7.59 -4.98
C SER A 333 16.01 7.34 -5.69
N ARG A 334 16.01 7.25 -7.03
CA ARG A 334 17.24 7.12 -7.83
C ARG A 334 18.13 8.36 -7.68
N ARG A 335 17.57 9.57 -7.74
CA ARG A 335 18.31 10.83 -7.55
C ARG A 335 18.83 10.97 -6.13
N MET A 336 18.07 10.51 -5.13
CA MET A 336 18.48 10.46 -3.73
C MET A 336 19.72 9.60 -3.49
N LYS A 337 19.86 8.48 -4.22
CA LYS A 337 21.03 7.58 -4.13
C LYS A 337 22.29 8.10 -4.83
N ALA A 338 22.16 9.10 -5.72
CA ALA A 338 23.27 9.66 -6.47
C ALA A 338 23.95 10.80 -5.69
N THR A 339 23.63 12.05 -6.03
CA THR A 339 24.13 13.24 -5.32
C THR A 339 22.95 14.19 -5.11
N PRO A 340 22.14 14.01 -4.06
CA PRO A 340 20.92 14.79 -3.87
C PRO A 340 21.22 16.23 -3.48
N SER A 341 20.45 17.16 -4.04
CA SER A 341 20.45 18.57 -3.60
C SER A 341 19.90 18.70 -2.17
N GLU A 342 20.32 19.72 -1.41
CA GLU A 342 19.81 19.97 -0.06
C GLU A 342 18.29 20.14 -0.03
N ARG A 343 17.70 20.76 -1.05
CA ARG A 343 16.24 20.86 -1.19
C ARG A 343 15.59 19.49 -1.35
N LEU A 344 16.17 18.62 -2.18
CA LEU A 344 15.66 17.27 -2.37
C LEU A 344 15.77 16.44 -1.09
N LYS A 345 16.85 16.58 -0.32
CA LYS A 345 16.97 15.98 1.02
C LYS A 345 15.86 16.46 1.95
N SER A 346 15.65 17.76 2.08
CA SER A 346 14.58 18.33 2.92
C SER A 346 13.20 17.84 2.49
N PHE A 347 12.95 17.77 1.18
CA PHE A 347 11.70 17.23 0.65
C PHE A 347 11.51 15.74 0.98
N ALA A 348 12.58 14.94 0.83
CA ALA A 348 12.54 13.52 1.19
C ALA A 348 12.29 13.33 2.69
N CYS A 349 12.85 14.18 3.56
CA CYS A 349 12.57 14.16 4.99
C CYS A 349 11.08 14.34 5.31
N LEU A 350 10.36 15.10 4.49
CA LEU A 350 8.92 15.35 4.63
C LEU A 350 8.04 14.31 3.91
N THR A 351 8.65 13.40 3.13
CA THR A 351 7.92 12.48 2.26
C THR A 351 8.13 11.02 2.67
N PRO A 352 7.13 10.36 3.27
CA PRO A 352 7.21 8.96 3.66
C PRO A 352 7.62 8.04 2.51
N GLY A 353 8.61 7.18 2.74
CA GLY A 353 9.11 6.18 1.79
C GLY A 353 9.91 6.73 0.61
N LEU A 354 10.32 8.00 0.63
CA LEU A 354 11.38 8.54 -0.24
C LEU A 354 12.71 8.74 0.46
N GLN A 355 12.73 8.62 1.79
CA GLN A 355 13.97 8.64 2.55
C GLN A 355 14.78 7.39 2.22
N TYR A 356 15.95 7.61 1.64
CA TYR A 356 17.02 6.63 1.70
C TYR A 356 17.73 6.88 3.03
N THR A 357 17.36 6.11 4.05
CA THR A 357 17.98 6.25 5.36
C THR A 357 19.20 5.34 5.39
N ASP A 358 20.39 5.93 5.33
CA ASP A 358 21.60 5.19 5.70
C ASP A 358 21.44 4.63 7.11
N ILE A 359 22.14 3.54 7.42
CA ILE A 359 22.12 2.99 8.76
C ILE A 359 22.75 4.02 9.70
N MET A 360 21.93 4.62 10.57
CA MET A 360 22.39 5.60 11.56
C MET A 360 22.19 5.07 12.96
N MET A 361 23.11 5.42 13.85
CA MET A 361 23.00 5.12 15.28
C MET A 361 22.88 6.43 16.03
N ASN A 362 21.84 6.54 16.85
CA ASN A 362 21.51 7.74 17.59
C ASN A 362 21.41 7.41 19.08
N SER A 363 21.41 8.44 19.92
CA SER A 363 21.22 8.32 21.37
C SER A 363 22.27 7.41 22.04
N PRO A 364 23.48 7.93 22.30
CA PRO A 364 24.53 7.18 22.99
C PRO A 364 24.06 6.66 24.36
N ILE A 365 24.39 5.41 24.68
CA ILE A 365 24.11 4.78 25.96
C ILE A 365 25.25 5.15 26.92
N SER A 366 24.92 5.86 28.00
CA SER A 366 25.88 6.24 29.05
C SER A 366 26.38 5.04 29.86
N TYR A 367 25.51 4.04 30.07
CA TYR A 367 25.81 2.83 30.81
C TYR A 367 25.02 1.66 30.23
N LEU A 368 25.75 0.68 29.68
CA LEU A 368 25.19 -0.60 29.23
C LEU A 368 25.36 -1.61 30.37
N HIS A 369 24.28 -2.30 30.75
CA HIS A 369 24.32 -3.33 31.78
C HIS A 369 25.32 -4.44 31.40
N ALA A 370 25.96 -5.03 32.41
CA ALA A 370 26.98 -6.05 32.20
C ALA A 370 26.44 -7.28 31.46
N ASP A 371 25.20 -7.67 31.72
CA ASP A 371 24.52 -8.79 31.05
C ASP A 371 24.26 -8.53 29.56
N ASP A 372 24.22 -7.26 29.16
CA ASP A 372 24.03 -6.84 27.77
C ASP A 372 25.36 -6.65 27.02
N MET A 373 26.50 -6.70 27.72
CA MET A 373 27.81 -6.59 27.10
C MET A 373 28.17 -7.86 26.35
N ASN A 374 28.52 -7.71 25.06
CA ASN A 374 29.09 -8.81 24.30
C ASN A 374 30.63 -8.76 24.36
N PRO A 375 31.33 -9.82 24.79
CA PRO A 375 32.78 -9.82 24.95
C PRO A 375 33.54 -9.65 23.62
N SER A 376 32.87 -9.84 22.48
CA SER A 376 33.46 -9.65 21.15
C SER A 376 33.57 -8.17 20.76
N ILE A 377 33.00 -7.26 21.55
CA ILE A 377 33.02 -5.81 21.29
C ILE A 377 34.10 -5.16 22.16
N PRO A 378 34.97 -4.30 21.59
CA PRO A 378 35.95 -3.56 22.37
C PRO A 378 35.30 -2.75 23.50
N SER A 379 35.87 -2.78 24.70
CA SER A 379 35.34 -2.05 25.87
C SER A 379 35.34 -0.53 25.69
N SER A 380 36.07 0.00 24.72
CA SER A 380 36.11 1.43 24.36
C SER A 380 35.02 1.84 23.37
N SER A 381 34.18 0.90 22.91
CA SER A 381 33.12 1.20 21.93
C SER A 381 32.01 2.02 22.55
N VAL A 382 31.48 2.96 21.78
CA VAL A 382 30.27 3.71 22.14
C VAL A 382 29.05 2.90 21.66
N PHE A 383 28.14 2.65 22.59
CA PHE A 383 26.87 1.97 22.33
C PHE A 383 25.76 3.01 22.11
N PHE A 384 24.78 2.64 21.30
CA PHE A 384 23.65 3.49 20.92
C PHE A 384 22.34 2.77 21.15
N SER A 385 21.37 3.46 21.75
CA SER A 385 20.06 2.91 22.12
C SER A 385 19.02 3.01 21.01
N GLN A 386 19.35 3.68 19.90
CA GLN A 386 18.51 3.80 18.73
C GLN A 386 19.28 3.45 17.46
N LEU A 387 18.69 2.61 16.61
CA LEU A 387 19.21 2.23 15.30
C LEU A 387 18.17 2.60 14.24
N VAL A 388 18.55 3.48 13.33
CA VAL A 388 17.73 3.89 12.20
C VAL A 388 18.12 3.07 10.99
N LEU A 389 17.17 2.33 10.43
CA LEU A 389 17.33 1.48 9.25
C LEU A 389 16.43 1.98 8.10
N PRO A 390 16.70 1.60 6.84
CA PRO A 390 15.79 1.86 5.73
C PRO A 390 14.38 1.28 5.94
N ILE A 391 14.28 0.21 6.73
CA ILE A 391 13.06 -0.57 6.97
C ILE A 391 12.31 -0.16 8.25
N GLY A 392 12.83 0.80 9.03
CA GLY A 392 12.22 1.25 10.28
C GLY A 392 13.25 1.71 11.30
N ILE A 393 12.77 2.10 12.49
CA ILE A 393 13.62 2.54 13.58
C ILE A 393 13.50 1.52 14.70
N LEU A 394 14.63 1.07 15.23
CA LEU A 394 14.68 0.27 16.44
C LEU A 394 15.09 1.15 17.62
N LYS A 395 14.38 1.01 18.74
CA LYS A 395 14.67 1.68 20.00
C LYS A 395 14.76 0.61 21.08
N SER A 396 15.78 0.68 21.92
CA SER A 396 15.96 -0.25 23.03
C SER A 396 15.38 0.31 24.33
N GLU A 397 15.29 -0.54 25.36
CA GLU A 397 14.90 -0.12 26.71
C GLU A 397 15.81 0.96 27.32
N TYR A 398 17.05 1.09 26.81
CA TYR A 398 17.97 2.17 27.18
C TYR A 398 17.58 3.53 26.61
N PHE A 399 16.78 3.56 25.55
CA PHE A 399 16.18 4.78 25.01
C PHE A 399 14.89 5.10 25.75
N ASP A 400 14.01 4.11 25.83
CA ASP A 400 12.71 4.21 26.48
C ASP A 400 12.32 2.84 27.05
N LYS A 401 12.09 2.79 28.37
CA LYS A 401 11.78 1.54 29.09
C LYS A 401 10.45 0.92 28.68
N GLU A 402 9.54 1.71 28.11
CA GLU A 402 8.22 1.26 27.65
C GLU A 402 8.17 1.11 26.13
N THR A 403 9.33 1.04 25.46
CA THR A 403 9.38 0.97 24.01
C THR A 403 8.70 -0.30 23.48
N THR A 404 7.99 -0.14 22.36
CA THR A 404 7.44 -1.23 21.55
C THR A 404 8.13 -1.35 20.19
N ASP A 405 9.18 -0.56 19.96
CA ASP A 405 9.93 -0.47 18.71
C ASP A 405 11.25 -1.27 18.81
N ASP A 406 11.31 -2.32 19.62
CA ASP A 406 12.54 -3.05 19.94
C ASP A 406 12.64 -4.41 19.24
N MET A 407 11.61 -4.91 18.55
CA MET A 407 11.66 -6.24 17.94
C MET A 407 12.01 -6.19 16.44
N PHE A 408 12.80 -7.16 15.99
CA PHE A 408 13.21 -7.29 14.59
C PHE A 408 13.49 -8.74 14.18
N PHE A 409 13.59 -8.98 12.87
CA PHE A 409 14.04 -10.25 12.31
C PHE A 409 15.34 -10.06 11.52
N ALA A 410 16.25 -11.03 11.67
CA ALA A 410 17.53 -11.05 10.96
C ALA A 410 17.85 -12.45 10.42
N GLU A 411 18.59 -12.49 9.31
CA GLU A 411 19.08 -13.73 8.73
C GLU A 411 20.44 -14.10 9.36
N LEU A 412 20.44 -15.17 10.15
CA LEU A 412 21.61 -15.70 10.83
C LEU A 412 21.86 -17.13 10.35
N GLN A 413 22.99 -17.35 9.69
CA GLN A 413 23.42 -18.67 9.18
C GLN A 413 22.34 -19.34 8.29
N GLY A 414 21.67 -18.55 7.44
CA GLY A 414 20.62 -19.03 6.53
C GLY A 414 19.27 -19.33 7.19
N LYS A 415 19.10 -18.97 8.47
CA LYS A 415 17.85 -19.06 9.20
C LYS A 415 17.39 -17.68 9.63
N LEU A 416 16.11 -17.41 9.41
CA LEU A 416 15.45 -16.22 9.93
C LEU A 416 15.26 -16.38 11.45
N GLN A 417 15.75 -15.43 12.23
CA GLN A 417 15.59 -15.40 13.68
C GLN A 417 14.90 -14.11 14.11
N CYS A 418 14.07 -14.21 15.14
CA CYS A 418 13.40 -13.08 15.79
C CYS A 418 14.22 -12.66 17.02
N LEU A 419 14.51 -11.37 17.13
CA LEU A 419 15.33 -10.81 18.20
C LEU A 419 14.74 -9.50 18.72
N ARG A 420 15.00 -9.23 20.00
CA ARG A 420 14.87 -7.91 20.62
C ARG A 420 16.16 -7.13 20.45
N PHE A 421 16.05 -5.84 20.17
CA PHE A 421 17.14 -4.89 20.00
C PHE A 421 17.60 -4.34 21.36
N ILE A 422 18.88 -4.53 21.66
CA ILE A 422 19.48 -4.09 22.92
C ILE A 422 20.34 -2.85 22.71
N ALA A 423 21.29 -2.91 21.76
CA ALA A 423 22.17 -1.79 21.44
C ALA A 423 22.82 -1.95 20.07
N ALA A 424 23.29 -0.85 19.50
CA ALA A 424 24.15 -0.85 18.32
C ALA A 424 25.52 -0.22 18.62
N ALA A 425 26.56 -0.66 17.92
CA ALA A 425 27.91 -0.10 18.02
C ALA A 425 28.66 -0.20 16.69
N ASN A 426 29.59 0.72 16.46
CA ASN A 426 30.52 0.64 15.33
C ASN A 426 31.72 -0.22 15.71
N ILE A 427 32.02 -1.24 14.91
CA ILE A 427 33.26 -2.02 15.02
C ILE A 427 33.99 -1.91 13.68
N GLY A 428 35.03 -1.07 13.64
CA GLY A 428 35.70 -0.71 12.40
C GLY A 428 34.79 0.10 11.47
N LYS A 429 34.49 -0.44 10.28
CA LYS A 429 33.58 0.17 9.30
C LYS A 429 32.17 -0.43 9.31
N GLU A 430 31.91 -1.41 10.17
CA GLU A 430 30.64 -2.13 10.21
C GLU A 430 29.81 -1.70 11.41
N THR A 431 28.51 -1.52 11.18
CA THR A 431 27.51 -1.36 12.23
C THR A 431 27.11 -2.73 12.76
N LYS A 432 27.43 -3.00 14.02
CA LYS A 432 27.04 -4.22 14.73
C LYS A 432 25.86 -3.95 15.66
N VAL A 433 25.04 -4.97 15.84
CA VAL A 433 23.84 -4.94 16.67
C VAL A 433 23.92 -6.05 17.70
N ILE A 434 23.65 -5.71 18.95
CA ILE A 434 23.40 -6.66 20.03
C ILE A 434 21.89 -6.93 20.03
N GLY A 435 21.54 -8.18 19.80
CA GLY A 435 20.17 -8.66 19.87
C GLY A 435 20.00 -9.72 20.96
N GLU A 436 18.80 -9.82 21.51
CA GLU A 436 18.38 -10.90 22.37
C GLU A 436 17.39 -11.80 21.64
N PRO A 437 17.73 -13.07 21.36
CA PRO A 437 16.84 -13.97 20.64
C PRO A 437 15.51 -14.23 21.38
N ILE A 438 14.43 -14.36 20.62
CA ILE A 438 13.17 -14.91 21.10
C ILE A 438 13.23 -16.44 20.98
N GLN A 439 13.18 -17.13 22.11
CA GLN A 439 13.10 -18.59 22.16
C GLN A 439 11.65 -19.02 21.95
N ALA A 440 11.40 -19.77 20.87
CA ALA A 440 10.07 -20.27 20.54
C ALA A 440 9.55 -21.23 21.61
N ILE A 441 8.26 -21.13 21.94
CA ILE A 441 7.57 -22.04 22.86
C ILE A 441 7.16 -23.31 22.10
N GLU A 442 7.19 -24.48 22.76
CA GLU A 442 6.83 -25.77 22.15
C GLU A 442 5.37 -25.83 21.62
N HIS A 443 4.46 -25.12 22.29
CA HIS A 443 3.04 -25.07 21.96
C HIS A 443 2.58 -23.64 21.68
N PRO A 444 2.96 -23.06 20.53
CA PRO A 444 2.57 -21.70 20.19
C PRO A 444 1.07 -21.62 19.87
N PHE A 445 0.45 -20.47 20.19
CA PHE A 445 -0.97 -20.18 19.94
C PHE A 445 -1.94 -21.17 20.62
N SER A 446 -1.62 -21.62 21.83
CA SER A 446 -2.45 -22.46 22.72
C SER A 446 -3.89 -21.93 22.89
N SER A 447 -4.05 -20.63 23.17
CA SER A 447 -5.35 -19.97 23.36
C SER A 447 -6.18 -19.93 22.08
N LEU A 448 -5.54 -19.65 20.94
CA LEU A 448 -6.15 -19.73 19.62
C LEU A 448 -6.54 -21.16 19.29
N SER A 449 -5.66 -22.13 19.54
CA SER A 449 -5.91 -23.56 19.31
C SER A 449 -7.13 -24.03 20.11
N SER A 450 -7.21 -23.66 21.38
CA SER A 450 -8.35 -23.97 22.25
C SER A 450 -9.66 -23.35 21.72
N SER A 451 -9.60 -22.15 21.15
CA SER A 451 -10.76 -21.50 20.52
C SER A 451 -11.18 -22.18 19.22
N VAL A 452 -10.22 -22.70 18.45
CA VAL A 452 -10.49 -23.48 17.23
C VAL A 452 -11.20 -24.78 17.55
N ASP A 453 -10.82 -25.47 18.63
CA ASP A 453 -11.42 -26.74 19.06
C ASP A 453 -12.92 -26.60 19.42
N LEU A 454 -13.39 -25.38 19.71
CA LEU A 454 -14.80 -25.08 19.96
C LEU A 454 -15.64 -24.92 18.68
N LEU A 455 -14.98 -24.79 17.52
CA LEU A 455 -15.66 -24.64 16.23
C LEU A 455 -16.08 -26.01 15.68
N THR A 456 -17.09 -26.02 14.81
CA THR A 456 -17.56 -27.25 14.14
C THR A 456 -17.69 -27.05 12.62
N GLY A 457 -17.73 -28.16 11.88
CA GLY A 457 -17.91 -28.15 10.43
C GLY A 457 -16.79 -27.44 9.66
N ASN A 458 -17.15 -26.71 8.59
CA ASN A 458 -16.18 -26.02 7.73
C ASN A 458 -15.37 -24.95 8.47
N SER A 459 -15.97 -24.30 9.49
CA SER A 459 -15.29 -23.27 10.28
C SER A 459 -14.12 -23.86 11.08
N HIS A 460 -14.28 -25.06 11.65
CA HIS A 460 -13.18 -25.77 12.31
C HIS A 460 -12.05 -26.08 11.34
N ILE A 461 -12.38 -26.60 10.15
CA ILE A 461 -11.38 -26.96 9.12
C ILE A 461 -10.55 -25.73 8.71
N HIS A 462 -11.21 -24.60 8.43
CA HIS A 462 -10.52 -23.38 8.04
C HIS A 462 -9.67 -22.80 9.18
N ALA A 463 -10.18 -22.80 10.41
CA ALA A 463 -9.47 -22.25 11.56
C ALA A 463 -8.29 -23.14 12.00
N ALA A 464 -8.43 -24.47 11.94
CA ALA A 464 -7.33 -25.40 12.17
C ALA A 464 -6.22 -25.22 11.14
N LYS A 465 -6.58 -25.02 9.87
CA LYS A 465 -5.60 -24.73 8.82
C LYS A 465 -4.90 -23.39 9.03
N LEU A 466 -5.61 -22.37 9.52
CA LEU A 466 -5.00 -21.08 9.89
C LEU A 466 -3.94 -21.27 10.97
N VAL A 467 -4.23 -22.03 12.03
CA VAL A 467 -3.26 -22.32 13.12
C VAL A 467 -2.04 -23.07 12.58
N GLU A 468 -2.24 -24.06 11.70
CA GLU A 468 -1.15 -24.77 11.03
C GLU A 468 -0.26 -23.80 10.22
N VAL A 469 -0.88 -22.90 9.45
CA VAL A 469 -0.17 -21.89 8.68
C VAL A 469 0.63 -20.95 9.60
N LEU A 470 0.02 -20.44 10.66
CA LEU A 470 0.68 -19.56 11.64
C LEU A 470 1.90 -20.23 12.29
N LYS A 471 1.80 -21.53 12.61
CA LYS A 471 2.91 -22.33 13.17
C LYS A 471 4.05 -22.53 12.18
N SER A 472 3.75 -22.55 10.88
CA SER A 472 4.75 -22.79 9.82
C SER A 472 5.33 -21.51 9.21
N TYR A 473 4.72 -20.35 9.47
CA TYR A 473 5.09 -19.10 8.83
C TYR A 473 6.30 -18.44 9.52
N GLY A 474 7.43 -18.37 8.82
CA GLY A 474 8.69 -17.86 9.38
C GLY A 474 8.68 -16.40 9.84
N GLY A 475 7.71 -15.60 9.37
CA GLY A 475 7.55 -14.20 9.79
C GLY A 475 6.74 -14.00 11.06
N ILE A 476 6.31 -15.07 11.74
CA ILE A 476 5.66 -15.00 13.05
C ILE A 476 6.38 -15.92 14.02
N VAL A 477 6.68 -15.42 15.21
CA VAL A 477 7.29 -16.19 16.30
C VAL A 477 6.48 -15.99 17.56
N CYS A 478 6.15 -17.07 18.26
CA CYS A 478 5.58 -17.04 19.59
C CYS A 478 6.61 -17.62 20.57
N GLY A 479 7.05 -16.81 21.52
CA GLY A 479 8.20 -17.18 22.35
C GLY A 479 8.40 -16.32 23.59
N LYS A 480 9.53 -16.54 24.26
CA LYS A 480 10.00 -15.73 25.40
C LYS A 480 11.41 -15.22 25.11
N LEU A 481 11.78 -14.12 25.77
CA LEU A 481 13.14 -13.61 25.71
C LEU A 481 14.11 -14.65 26.28
N SER A 482 15.16 -14.94 25.52
CA SER A 482 16.13 -15.98 25.88
C SER A 482 17.06 -15.60 27.04
N SER A 483 17.17 -14.30 27.38
CA SER A 483 18.24 -13.76 28.24
C SER A 483 19.66 -13.88 27.66
N ASP A 484 19.81 -14.44 26.45
CA ASP A 484 21.08 -14.51 25.74
C ASP A 484 21.34 -13.26 24.90
N ARG A 485 22.61 -12.96 24.62
CA ARG A 485 23.01 -11.84 23.75
C ARG A 485 23.79 -12.35 22.55
N VAL A 486 23.30 -12.02 21.36
CA VAL A 486 23.96 -12.34 20.10
C VAL A 486 24.41 -11.08 19.39
N LEU A 487 25.54 -11.18 18.71
CA LEU A 487 26.12 -10.10 17.92
C LEU A 487 25.90 -10.38 16.44
N LEU A 488 25.32 -9.41 15.74
CA LEU A 488 25.01 -9.52 14.31
C LEU A 488 25.36 -8.23 13.56
N ASN A 489 25.41 -8.32 12.23
CA ASN A 489 25.56 -7.16 11.37
C ASN A 489 24.20 -6.47 11.17
N ALA A 490 24.16 -5.13 11.23
CA ALA A 490 22.92 -4.40 10.94
C ALA A 490 22.37 -4.71 9.53
N SER A 491 23.25 -5.01 8.57
CA SER A 491 22.87 -5.43 7.21
C SER A 491 22.20 -6.80 7.12
N SER A 492 22.26 -7.63 8.19
CA SER A 492 21.53 -8.91 8.25
C SER A 492 20.10 -8.76 8.73
N ILE A 493 19.71 -7.56 9.21
CA ILE A 493 18.33 -7.27 9.61
C ILE A 493 17.48 -7.13 8.35
N CYS A 494 16.46 -7.97 8.24
CA CYS A 494 15.57 -8.01 7.09
C CYS A 494 14.18 -7.43 7.38
N SER A 495 13.81 -7.26 8.66
CA SER A 495 12.50 -6.75 9.06
C SER A 495 12.56 -6.09 10.43
N VAL A 496 11.82 -5.00 10.63
CA VAL A 496 11.34 -4.64 11.97
C VAL A 496 10.12 -5.49 12.33
N ALA A 497 9.67 -5.48 13.57
CA ALA A 497 8.53 -6.28 13.98
C ALA A 497 7.59 -5.51 14.89
N SER A 498 6.31 -5.88 14.84
CA SER A 498 5.35 -5.56 15.91
C SER A 498 5.14 -6.81 16.74
N TYR A 499 4.77 -6.61 17.99
CA TYR A 499 4.48 -7.69 18.89
C TYR A 499 3.36 -7.34 19.85
N THR A 500 2.80 -8.38 20.44
CA THR A 500 1.85 -8.27 21.54
C THR A 500 2.15 -9.34 22.57
N HIS A 501 1.78 -9.06 23.82
CA HIS A 501 1.88 -10.01 24.90
C HIS A 501 0.62 -10.89 24.94
N CYS A 502 0.82 -12.19 25.13
CA CYS A 502 -0.23 -13.16 25.42
C CYS A 502 0.12 -13.89 26.71
N GLU A 503 -0.83 -14.65 27.27
CA GLU A 503 -0.64 -15.37 28.54
C GLU A 503 0.61 -16.26 28.54
N ASP A 504 0.93 -16.87 27.40
CA ASP A 504 2.02 -17.83 27.28
C ASP A 504 3.36 -17.21 26.84
N GLY A 505 3.38 -15.95 26.41
CA GLY A 505 4.61 -15.28 25.95
C GLY A 505 4.38 -14.07 25.05
N ILE A 506 5.32 -13.84 24.14
CA ILE A 506 5.30 -12.74 23.18
C ILE A 506 4.99 -13.31 21.80
N ILE A 507 3.98 -12.76 21.14
CA ILE A 507 3.72 -13.03 19.71
C ILE A 507 4.33 -11.88 18.93
N VAL A 508 5.34 -12.19 18.12
CA VAL A 508 6.06 -11.24 17.29
C VAL A 508 5.75 -11.52 15.83
N MET A 509 5.46 -10.47 15.07
CA MET A 509 5.17 -10.51 13.65
C MET A 509 6.09 -9.56 12.90
N ALA A 510 6.78 -10.09 11.88
CA ALA A 510 7.61 -9.31 10.98
C ALA A 510 6.76 -8.28 10.23
N ILE A 511 7.14 -7.00 10.33
CA ILE A 511 6.59 -5.91 9.54
C ILE A 511 7.64 -5.50 8.51
N GLN A 512 7.37 -5.79 7.24
CA GLN A 512 8.25 -5.41 6.13
C GLN A 512 7.57 -4.32 5.30
N GLY A 513 8.01 -3.08 5.49
CA GLY A 513 7.44 -1.89 4.87
C GLY A 513 7.01 -0.85 5.91
N ILE A 514 6.88 0.40 5.46
CA ILE A 514 6.42 1.55 6.26
C ILE A 514 5.20 1.12 7.09
N PRO A 515 5.08 1.51 8.37
CA PRO A 515 3.82 1.40 9.09
C PRO A 515 2.80 2.26 8.34
N ILE A 516 2.01 1.65 7.45
CA ILE A 516 0.88 2.30 6.77
C ILE A 516 -0.34 2.37 7.70
N HIS A 517 -0.20 1.91 8.95
CA HIS A 517 -1.16 2.18 10.01
C HIS A 517 -0.44 2.48 11.32
N ASN A 518 -0.41 3.77 11.68
CA ASN A 518 -0.73 4.22 13.03
C ASN A 518 -2.03 5.02 12.92
#